data_AF-A0A524PTU3-F1
#
_entry.id   AF-A0A524PTU3-F1
#
_cell.length_a   1.000
_cell.length_b   1.000
_cell.length_c   1.000
_cell.angle_alpha   90.00
_cell.angle_beta   90.00
_cell.angle_gamma   90.00
#
_symmetry.space_group_name_H-M   'P 1'
#
loop_
_entity.id
_entity.type
_entity.pdbx_description
1 polymer ?
#
loop_
_entity_poly.entity_id
_entity_poly.type
_entity_poly.pdbx_seq_one_letter_code
_entity_poly.pdbx_strand_id
1 'polypeptide(L)'
;MNPFTTILLATALTIIGALPFGLVNLSVLDTSYYQGSRMAIKIAHGAAIVEIFFGLSALFAGNFVLEFTDGSWFARFMEVVIPAIIGVVFFLKGKKTKKLPTEGRSGFLKGVFLNLISIQVLMYWLFVITYLNAKQVAIEPRLYLFFGIGIWTGKMLVLYLYAKLSTLILARSKTIAYNMNRIIGSVLLITALIQFFK
;
A
#
# COMPACT_ATOMS: atom_id res chain seq x y z
N MET A 1 -14.93 -7.66 -20.95
CA MET A 1 -15.55 -6.77 -19.92
C MET A 1 -15.82 -5.39 -20.52
N ASN A 2 -16.72 -4.59 -19.92
CA ASN A 2 -16.93 -3.20 -20.33
C ASN A 2 -16.19 -2.21 -19.38
N PRO A 3 -16.04 -0.92 -19.74
CA PRO A 3 -15.33 0.05 -18.89
C PRO A 3 -15.88 0.16 -17.47
N PHE A 4 -17.21 0.23 -17.31
CA PHE A 4 -17.87 0.40 -16.01
C PHE A 4 -17.63 -0.79 -15.08
N THR A 5 -17.81 -2.02 -15.57
CA THR A 5 -17.52 -3.25 -14.82
C THR A 5 -16.05 -3.37 -14.45
N THR A 6 -15.15 -2.87 -15.29
CA THR A 6 -13.70 -2.83 -15.01
C THR A 6 -13.39 -1.89 -13.84
N ILE A 7 -13.98 -0.70 -13.82
CA ILE A 7 -13.81 0.26 -12.70
C ILE A 7 -14.32 -0.37 -11.41
N LEU A 8 -15.52 -0.95 -11.43
CA LEU A 8 -16.12 -1.57 -10.24
C LEU A 8 -15.27 -2.73 -9.70
N LEU A 9 -14.83 -3.62 -10.60
CA LEU A 9 -13.98 -4.75 -10.22
C LEU A 9 -12.66 -4.26 -9.59
N ALA A 10 -11.94 -3.35 -10.27
CA ALA A 10 -10.68 -2.81 -9.78
C ALA A 10 -10.85 -2.07 -8.45
N THR A 11 -11.97 -1.34 -8.28
CA THR A 11 -12.30 -0.66 -7.02
C THR A 11 -12.49 -1.68 -5.90
N ALA A 12 -13.29 -2.73 -6.13
CA ALA A 12 -13.56 -3.76 -5.13
C ALA A 12 -12.28 -4.50 -4.73
N LEU A 13 -11.47 -4.92 -5.71
CA LEU A 13 -10.18 -5.55 -5.47
C LEU A 13 -9.25 -4.62 -4.70
N THR A 14 -9.19 -3.34 -5.05
CA THR A 14 -8.33 -2.40 -4.31
C THR A 14 -8.81 -2.19 -2.88
N ILE A 15 -10.12 -2.13 -2.63
CA ILE A 15 -10.67 -2.03 -1.28
C ILE A 15 -10.25 -3.25 -0.45
N ILE A 16 -10.37 -4.46 -0.99
CA ILE A 16 -9.96 -5.69 -0.31
C ILE A 16 -8.47 -5.67 0.04
N GLY A 17 -7.61 -5.29 -0.91
CA GLY A 17 -6.16 -5.24 -0.71
C GLY A 17 -5.68 -4.08 0.17
N ALA A 18 -6.39 -2.95 0.16
CA ALA A 18 -6.03 -1.75 0.90
C ALA A 18 -6.65 -1.67 2.30
N LEU A 19 -7.67 -2.48 2.61
CA LEU A 19 -8.31 -2.55 3.94
C LEU A 19 -7.34 -2.89 5.09
N PRO A 20 -6.44 -3.90 4.96
CA PRO A 20 -5.48 -4.24 6.00
C PRO A 20 -4.62 -3.04 6.45
N PHE A 21 -4.24 -2.98 7.73
CA PHE A 21 -3.43 -1.88 8.28
C PHE A 21 -2.00 -1.85 7.69
N GLY A 22 -1.83 -1.19 6.54
CA GLY A 22 -0.54 -0.97 5.90
C GLY A 22 0.16 0.32 6.33
N LEU A 23 1.44 0.46 5.93
CA LEU A 23 2.28 1.64 6.16
C LEU A 23 1.59 2.95 5.78
N VAL A 24 0.99 2.98 4.59
CA VAL A 24 0.28 4.15 4.07
C VAL A 24 -0.95 4.46 4.93
N ASN A 25 -1.75 3.46 5.27
CA ASN A 25 -2.99 3.63 6.03
C ASN A 25 -2.71 4.23 7.41
N LEU A 26 -1.71 3.70 8.10
CA LEU A 26 -1.29 4.21 9.41
C LEU A 26 -0.69 5.61 9.31
N SER A 27 0.09 5.91 8.27
CA SER A 27 0.58 7.26 8.03
C SER A 27 -0.53 8.26 7.73
N VAL A 28 -1.56 7.87 6.96
CA VAL A 28 -2.73 8.72 6.67
C VAL A 28 -3.54 8.96 7.94
N LEU A 29 -3.74 7.92 8.75
CA LEU A 29 -4.42 8.01 10.04
C LEU A 29 -3.68 8.92 11.03
N ASP A 30 -2.37 8.75 11.20
CA ASP A 30 -1.50 9.58 12.05
C ASP A 30 -1.51 11.05 11.61
N THR A 31 -1.27 11.25 10.30
CA THR A 31 -1.19 12.60 9.72
C THR A 31 -2.54 13.29 9.79
N SER A 32 -3.65 12.57 9.61
CA SER A 32 -4.99 13.15 9.71
C SER A 32 -5.29 13.62 11.13
N TYR A 33 -4.86 12.87 12.15
CA TYR A 33 -5.08 13.23 13.55
C TYR A 33 -4.21 14.40 14.02
N TYR A 34 -2.91 14.39 13.70
CA TYR A 34 -1.98 15.41 14.20
C TYR A 34 -1.81 16.63 13.28
N GLN A 35 -1.98 16.47 11.97
CA GLN A 35 -1.72 17.50 10.95
C GLN A 35 -2.95 17.84 10.10
N GLY A 36 -4.08 17.18 10.36
CA GLY A 36 -5.35 17.40 9.68
C GLY A 36 -5.50 16.64 8.36
N SER A 37 -6.75 16.44 7.96
CA SER A 37 -7.11 15.61 6.80
C SER A 37 -6.58 16.14 5.48
N ARG A 38 -6.37 17.45 5.32
CA ARG A 38 -5.78 18.03 4.09
C ARG A 38 -4.39 17.46 3.80
N MET A 39 -3.54 17.30 4.82
CA MET A 39 -2.20 16.73 4.63
C MET A 39 -2.27 15.21 4.41
N ALA A 40 -3.14 14.51 5.13
CA ALA A 40 -3.36 13.08 4.97
C ALA A 40 -3.83 12.72 3.56
N ILE A 41 -4.69 13.54 2.96
CA ILE A 41 -5.17 13.32 1.58
C ILE A 41 -4.06 13.52 0.55
N LYS A 42 -3.08 14.39 0.80
CA LYS A 42 -1.89 14.47 -0.09
C LYS A 42 -1.09 13.17 -0.07
N ILE A 43 -0.90 12.57 1.10
CA ILE A 43 -0.27 11.23 1.24
C ILE A 43 -1.09 10.19 0.47
N ALA A 44 -2.42 10.23 0.61
CA ALA A 44 -3.30 9.29 -0.08
C ALA A 44 -3.16 9.32 -1.60
N HIS A 45 -3.10 10.52 -2.20
CA HIS A 45 -2.90 10.66 -3.65
C HIS A 45 -1.54 10.12 -4.10
N GLY A 46 -0.48 10.41 -3.35
CA GLY A 46 0.86 9.89 -3.66
C GLY A 46 0.91 8.37 -3.64
N ALA A 47 0.29 7.76 -2.63
CA ALA A 47 0.20 6.31 -2.55
C ALA A 47 -0.67 5.73 -3.67
N ALA A 48 -1.84 6.31 -3.94
CA ALA A 48 -2.76 5.83 -4.97
C ALA A 48 -2.11 5.78 -6.36
N ILE A 49 -1.27 6.76 -6.72
CA ILE A 49 -0.55 6.75 -8.00
C ILE A 49 0.42 5.56 -8.08
N VAL A 50 1.19 5.30 -7.03
CA VAL A 50 2.08 4.13 -6.99
C VAL A 50 1.29 2.82 -7.08
N GLU A 51 0.10 2.78 -6.49
CA GLU A 51 -0.77 1.60 -6.58
C GLU A 51 -1.24 1.33 -8.01
N ILE A 52 -1.56 2.38 -8.76
CA ILE A 52 -1.89 2.27 -10.19
C ILE A 52 -0.69 1.69 -10.93
N PHE A 53 0.53 2.21 -10.68
CA PHE A 53 1.73 1.66 -11.30
C PHE A 53 1.91 0.18 -11.00
N PHE A 54 1.78 -0.25 -9.74
CA PHE A 54 1.87 -1.67 -9.39
C PHE A 54 0.79 -2.53 -10.05
N GLY A 55 -0.47 -2.09 -10.04
CA GLY A 55 -1.56 -2.82 -10.67
C GLY A 55 -1.41 -2.93 -12.20
N LEU A 56 -0.97 -1.86 -12.87
CA LEU A 56 -0.70 -1.89 -14.30
C LEU A 56 0.54 -2.72 -14.64
N SER A 57 1.63 -2.59 -13.87
CA SER A 57 2.81 -3.44 -14.03
C SER A 57 2.46 -4.92 -13.90
N ALA A 58 1.56 -5.28 -12.98
CA ALA A 58 1.10 -6.66 -12.84
C ALA A 58 0.34 -7.18 -14.07
N LEU A 59 -0.42 -6.33 -14.78
CA LEU A 59 -1.09 -6.69 -16.04
C LEU A 59 -0.09 -7.01 -17.16
N PHE A 60 1.01 -6.26 -17.25
CA PHE A 60 2.09 -6.55 -18.21
C PHE A 60 2.95 -7.74 -17.80
N ALA A 61 3.04 -8.02 -16.50
CA ALA A 61 3.76 -9.16 -15.94
C ALA A 61 3.03 -10.51 -16.09
N GLY A 62 1.98 -10.59 -16.93
CA GLY A 62 1.10 -11.75 -17.10
C GLY A 62 1.78 -13.08 -17.46
N ASN A 63 3.07 -13.06 -17.82
CA ASN A 63 3.93 -14.25 -17.95
C ASN A 63 5.22 -14.17 -17.10
N PHE A 64 5.55 -13.02 -16.51
CA PHE A 64 6.81 -12.77 -15.80
C PHE A 64 6.84 -13.40 -14.40
N VAL A 65 5.68 -13.54 -13.75
CA VAL A 65 5.61 -14.14 -12.41
C VAL A 65 6.11 -15.58 -12.44
N LEU A 66 5.73 -16.37 -13.45
CA LEU A 66 6.19 -17.77 -13.56
C LEU A 66 7.70 -17.89 -13.80
N GLU A 67 8.33 -16.93 -14.47
CA GLU A 67 9.79 -16.93 -14.69
C GLU A 67 10.59 -16.29 -13.54
N PHE A 68 10.02 -15.33 -12.80
CA PHE A 68 10.73 -14.61 -11.73
C PHE A 68 10.50 -15.18 -10.33
N THR A 69 9.31 -15.75 -10.05
CA THR A 69 8.99 -16.36 -8.75
C THR A 69 9.51 -17.79 -8.60
N ASP A 70 9.81 -18.48 -9.70
CA ASP A 70 10.35 -19.84 -9.67
C ASP A 70 11.89 -19.86 -9.61
N GLY A 71 12.46 -19.12 -8.65
CA GLY A 71 13.85 -19.34 -8.20
C GLY A 71 14.85 -18.20 -8.38
N SER A 72 14.44 -16.98 -8.76
CA SER A 72 15.40 -15.87 -8.78
C SER A 72 15.75 -15.43 -7.35
N TRP A 73 17.01 -15.67 -6.95
CA TRP A 73 17.57 -15.25 -5.65
C TRP A 73 17.27 -13.77 -5.34
N PHE A 74 17.26 -12.92 -6.37
CA PHE A 74 17.02 -11.49 -6.28
C PHE A 74 15.60 -11.13 -5.81
N ALA A 75 14.58 -11.84 -6.28
CA ALA A 75 13.19 -11.60 -5.85
C ALA A 75 13.02 -11.94 -4.36
N ARG A 76 13.50 -13.13 -3.94
CA ARG A 76 13.49 -13.55 -2.53
C ARG A 76 14.30 -12.60 -1.64
N PHE A 77 15.45 -12.13 -2.13
CA PHE A 77 16.27 -11.15 -1.43
C PHE A 77 15.51 -9.83 -1.22
N MET A 78 14.85 -9.30 -2.25
CA MET A 78 14.09 -8.05 -2.13
C MET A 78 12.86 -8.19 -1.23
N GLU A 79 12.18 -9.34 -1.27
CA GLU A 79 11.05 -9.67 -0.41
C GLU A 79 11.44 -9.70 1.08
N VAL A 80 12.62 -10.19 1.43
CA VAL A 80 13.07 -10.22 2.83
C VAL A 80 13.75 -8.91 3.27
N VAL A 81 14.67 -8.40 2.46
CA VAL A 81 15.59 -7.32 2.88
C VAL A 81 14.88 -5.98 2.99
N ILE A 82 13.98 -5.64 2.06
CA ILE A 82 13.30 -4.34 2.07
C ILE A 82 12.36 -4.22 3.28
N PRO A 83 11.47 -5.19 3.57
CA PRO A 83 10.64 -5.15 4.77
C PRO A 83 11.46 -5.26 6.05
N ALA A 84 12.56 -6.02 6.08
CA ALA A 84 13.45 -6.10 7.23
C ALA A 84 14.11 -4.74 7.55
N ILE A 85 14.75 -4.09 6.58
CA ILE A 85 15.41 -2.78 6.78
C ILE A 85 14.40 -1.75 7.27
N ILE A 86 13.21 -1.73 6.66
CA ILE A 86 12.20 -0.72 6.96
C ILE A 86 11.53 -1.04 8.30
N GLY A 87 11.29 -2.32 8.58
CA GLY A 87 10.87 -2.81 9.88
C GLY A 87 11.83 -2.38 10.99
N VAL A 88 13.14 -2.60 10.79
CA VAL A 88 14.18 -2.14 11.71
C VAL A 88 14.18 -0.61 11.85
N VAL A 89 14.12 0.15 10.75
CA VAL A 89 14.11 1.63 10.80
C VAL A 89 12.90 2.16 11.57
N PHE A 90 11.71 1.59 11.37
CA PHE A 90 10.50 2.00 12.08
C PHE A 90 10.46 1.49 13.53
N PHE A 91 10.98 0.29 13.79
CA PHE A 91 11.11 -0.29 15.13
C PHE A 91 12.13 0.48 16.00
N LEU A 92 13.26 0.87 15.41
CA LEU A 92 14.33 1.64 16.06
C LEU A 92 14.07 3.14 16.08
N LYS A 93 13.11 3.66 15.30
CA LYS A 93 12.59 5.04 15.46
C LYS A 93 11.75 5.15 16.74
N GLY A 94 12.44 5.05 17.88
CA GLY A 94 12.00 5.61 19.14
C GLY A 94 11.83 7.14 19.00
N LYS A 95 10.78 7.67 19.65
CA LYS A 95 10.27 9.04 19.53
C LYS A 95 11.31 10.06 19.05
N LYS A 96 11.24 10.39 17.76
CA LYS A 96 11.49 11.76 17.35
C LYS A 96 10.16 12.33 16.90
N THR A 97 9.52 13.03 17.82
CA THR A 97 8.68 14.20 17.54
C THR A 97 9.52 15.27 16.84
N LYS A 98 10.12 14.95 15.69
CA LYS A 98 10.57 15.97 14.76
C LYS A 98 9.36 16.28 13.92
N LYS A 99 8.76 17.45 14.20
CA LYS A 99 7.98 18.20 13.22
C LYS A 99 8.76 18.16 11.91
N LEU A 100 8.36 17.29 10.98
CA LEU A 100 8.87 17.35 9.62
C LEU A 100 8.40 18.68 9.04
N PRO A 101 9.28 19.46 8.40
CA PRO A 101 8.93 20.79 7.93
C PRO A 101 7.70 20.73 7.01
N THR A 102 6.74 21.57 7.38
CA THR A 102 5.55 21.94 6.63
C THR A 102 5.94 22.65 5.35
N GLU A 103 5.96 21.97 4.20
CA GLU A 103 5.76 22.61 2.90
C GLU A 103 5.04 21.66 1.93
N GLY A 104 4.05 22.19 1.20
CA GLY A 104 2.93 21.48 0.60
C GLY A 104 3.18 20.35 -0.41
N ARG A 105 4.44 20.00 -0.70
CA ARG A 105 4.88 18.85 -1.53
C ARG A 105 5.30 17.61 -0.70
N SER A 106 5.58 17.75 0.60
CA SER A 106 6.11 16.66 1.44
C SER A 106 5.13 15.50 1.66
N GLY A 107 3.83 15.77 1.78
CA GLY A 107 2.80 14.75 1.99
C GLY A 107 2.65 13.79 0.81
N PHE A 108 2.58 14.32 -0.41
CA PHE A 108 2.47 13.49 -1.62
C PHE A 108 3.68 12.57 -1.78
N LEU A 109 4.88 13.14 -1.69
CA LEU A 109 6.12 12.39 -1.84
C LEU A 109 6.29 11.34 -0.73
N LYS A 110 5.85 11.65 0.50
CA LYS A 110 5.77 10.68 1.60
C LYS A 110 4.84 9.51 1.22
N GLY A 111 3.67 9.78 0.64
CA GLY A 111 2.75 8.75 0.16
C GLY A 111 3.35 7.85 -0.91
N VAL A 112 4.02 8.46 -1.91
CA VAL A 112 4.75 7.74 -2.96
C VAL A 112 5.80 6.83 -2.35
N PHE A 113 6.68 7.37 -1.50
CA PHE A 113 7.77 6.61 -0.90
C PHE A 113 7.26 5.45 -0.03
N LEU A 114 6.25 5.70 0.81
CA LEU A 114 5.67 4.67 1.67
C LEU A 114 5.03 3.53 0.85
N ASN A 115 4.37 3.85 -0.26
CA ASN A 115 3.73 2.81 -1.07
C ASN A 115 4.75 2.08 -1.96
N LEU A 116 5.79 2.74 -2.46
CA LEU A 116 6.87 2.08 -3.22
C LEU A 116 7.60 1.03 -2.39
N ILE A 117 7.84 1.36 -1.12
CA ILE A 117 8.41 0.46 -0.12
C ILE A 117 7.50 -0.73 0.19
N SER A 118 6.19 -0.58 -0.02
CA SER A 118 5.19 -1.58 0.32
C SER A 118 5.16 -2.68 -0.73
N ILE A 119 6.22 -3.49 -0.80
CA ILE A 119 6.33 -4.64 -1.73
C ILE A 119 5.11 -5.55 -1.64
N GLN A 120 4.52 -5.68 -0.45
CA GLN A 120 3.28 -6.45 -0.28
C GLN A 120 2.13 -5.99 -1.19
N VAL A 121 2.07 -4.70 -1.56
CA VAL A 121 1.05 -4.16 -2.48
C VAL A 121 1.32 -4.60 -3.91
N LEU A 122 2.59 -4.64 -4.32
CA LEU A 122 2.96 -5.20 -5.62
C LEU A 122 2.63 -6.70 -5.68
N MET A 123 3.00 -7.45 -4.64
CA MET A 123 2.70 -8.89 -4.54
C MET A 123 1.20 -9.17 -4.56
N TYR A 124 0.41 -8.35 -3.88
CA TYR A 124 -1.05 -8.39 -3.94
C TYR A 124 -1.57 -8.27 -5.39
N TRP A 125 -1.09 -7.27 -6.14
CA TRP A 125 -1.51 -7.09 -7.52
C TRP A 125 -1.08 -8.22 -8.44
N LEU A 126 0.13 -8.75 -8.28
CA LEU A 126 0.58 -9.93 -9.04
C LEU A 126 -0.35 -11.12 -8.80
N PHE A 127 -0.65 -11.43 -7.53
CA PHE A 127 -1.59 -12.52 -7.19
C PHE A 127 -2.99 -12.30 -7.78
N VAL A 128 -3.54 -11.09 -7.63
CA VAL A 128 -4.87 -10.75 -8.14
C VAL A 128 -4.93 -10.91 -9.65
N ILE A 129 -3.94 -10.40 -10.39
CA ILE A 129 -3.92 -10.51 -11.85
C ILE A 129 -3.74 -11.96 -12.29
N THR A 130 -2.84 -12.72 -11.68
CA THR A 130 -2.68 -14.16 -11.95
C THR A 130 -3.99 -14.92 -11.71
N TYR A 131 -4.69 -14.63 -10.61
CA TYR A 131 -5.96 -15.26 -10.29
C TYR A 131 -7.06 -14.90 -11.30
N LEU A 132 -7.17 -13.63 -11.69
CA LEU A 132 -8.14 -13.20 -12.71
C LEU A 132 -7.88 -13.88 -14.06
N ASN A 133 -6.62 -13.99 -14.47
CA ASN A 133 -6.23 -14.69 -15.70
C ASN A 133 -6.58 -16.18 -15.63
N ALA A 134 -6.31 -16.86 -14.50
CA ALA A 134 -6.66 -18.26 -14.30
C ALA A 134 -8.19 -18.52 -14.37
N LYS A 135 -8.99 -17.51 -14.03
CA LYS A 135 -10.46 -17.53 -14.15
C LYS A 135 -10.97 -17.01 -15.50
N GLN A 136 -10.08 -16.77 -16.46
CA GLN A 136 -10.40 -16.23 -17.79
C GLN A 136 -11.08 -14.84 -17.74
N VAL A 137 -10.87 -14.09 -16.65
CA VAL A 137 -11.32 -12.69 -16.47
C VAL A 137 -10.15 -11.75 -16.76
N ALA A 138 -9.48 -11.95 -17.89
CA ALA A 138 -8.34 -11.13 -18.27
C ALA A 138 -8.80 -9.69 -18.58
N ILE A 139 -8.06 -8.72 -18.09
CA ILE A 139 -8.31 -7.30 -18.39
C ILE A 139 -7.68 -7.00 -19.74
N GLU A 140 -8.50 -6.56 -20.70
CA GLU A 140 -8.02 -6.24 -22.05
C GLU A 140 -7.25 -4.91 -22.07
N PRO A 141 -6.25 -4.73 -22.95
CA PRO A 141 -5.44 -3.51 -23.02
C PRO A 141 -6.24 -2.21 -23.13
N ARG A 142 -7.35 -2.23 -23.90
CA ARG A 142 -8.27 -1.08 -24.02
C ARG A 142 -8.92 -0.66 -22.71
N LEU A 143 -8.89 -1.52 -21.69
CA LEU A 143 -9.52 -1.32 -20.37
C LEU A 143 -8.52 -0.87 -19.29
N TYR A 144 -7.22 -0.79 -19.59
CA TYR A 144 -6.18 -0.49 -18.59
C TYR A 144 -6.37 0.88 -17.92
N LEU A 145 -6.79 1.89 -18.68
CA LEU A 145 -7.09 3.21 -18.13
C LEU A 145 -8.22 3.13 -17.09
N PHE A 146 -9.30 2.41 -17.42
CA PHE A 146 -10.46 2.23 -16.55
C PHE A 146 -10.12 1.39 -15.31
N PHE A 147 -9.24 0.39 -15.47
CA PHE A 147 -8.69 -0.36 -14.37
C PHE A 147 -7.91 0.54 -13.41
N GLY A 148 -7.01 1.39 -13.92
CA GLY A 148 -6.27 2.37 -13.12
C GLY A 148 -7.17 3.36 -12.38
N ILE A 149 -8.25 3.83 -13.00
CA ILE A 149 -9.25 4.70 -12.34
C ILE A 149 -9.94 3.97 -11.19
N GLY A 150 -10.28 2.70 -11.37
CA GLY A 150 -10.86 1.88 -10.31
C GLY A 150 -9.88 1.66 -9.16
N ILE A 151 -8.59 1.42 -9.45
CA ILE A 151 -7.54 1.34 -8.43
C ILE A 151 -7.47 2.62 -7.62
N TRP A 152 -7.35 3.75 -8.31
CA TRP A 152 -7.27 5.05 -7.65
C TRP A 152 -8.48 5.31 -6.76
N THR A 153 -9.69 5.06 -7.29
CA THR A 153 -10.95 5.24 -6.57
C THR A 153 -11.00 4.39 -5.31
N GLY A 154 -10.71 3.09 -5.43
CA GLY A 154 -10.70 2.17 -4.29
C GLY A 154 -9.70 2.58 -3.21
N LYS A 155 -8.48 2.95 -3.62
CA LYS A 155 -7.45 3.39 -2.67
C LYS A 155 -7.84 4.68 -1.95
N MET A 156 -8.38 5.64 -2.70
CA MET A 156 -8.83 6.92 -2.14
C MET A 156 -10.01 6.75 -1.18
N LEU A 157 -10.97 5.87 -1.48
CA LEU A 157 -12.09 5.57 -0.58
C LEU A 157 -11.60 5.03 0.76
N VAL A 158 -10.70 4.04 0.74
CA VAL A 158 -10.15 3.45 1.97
C VAL A 158 -9.36 4.50 2.76
N LEU A 159 -8.44 5.22 2.11
CA LEU A 159 -7.60 6.20 2.81
C LEU A 159 -8.39 7.42 3.32
N TYR A 160 -9.43 7.83 2.61
CA TYR A 160 -10.36 8.84 3.10
C TYR A 160 -11.10 8.36 4.35
N LEU A 161 -11.54 7.09 4.38
CA LEU A 161 -12.17 6.50 5.56
C LEU A 161 -11.19 6.48 6.74
N TYR A 162 -9.94 6.07 6.54
CA TYR A 162 -8.88 6.13 7.57
C TYR A 162 -8.66 7.55 8.09
N ALA A 163 -8.65 8.56 7.21
CA ALA A 163 -8.51 9.95 7.62
C ALA A 163 -9.71 10.42 8.45
N LYS A 164 -10.94 10.12 8.01
CA LYS A 164 -12.18 10.52 8.70
C LYS A 164 -12.33 9.82 10.06
N LEU A 165 -11.97 8.55 10.15
CA LEU A 165 -12.03 7.76 11.39
C LEU A 165 -10.83 7.96 12.31
N SER A 166 -9.83 8.75 11.91
CA SER A 166 -8.60 8.95 12.69
C SER A 166 -8.87 9.39 14.13
N THR A 167 -9.83 10.29 14.35
CA THR A 167 -10.23 10.75 15.69
C THR A 167 -10.87 9.64 16.51
N LEU A 168 -11.75 8.82 15.91
CA LEU A 168 -12.40 7.70 16.59
C LEU A 168 -11.40 6.60 16.96
N ILE A 169 -10.52 6.24 16.03
CA ILE A 169 -9.57 5.13 16.17
C ILE A 169 -8.46 5.50 17.17
N LEU A 170 -7.90 6.71 17.09
CA LEU A 170 -6.81 7.14 17.97
C LEU A 170 -7.30 7.60 19.35
N ALA A 171 -8.51 8.16 19.46
CA ALA A 171 -9.07 8.50 20.78
C ALA A 171 -9.43 7.26 21.61
N ARG A 172 -9.85 6.16 20.97
CA ARG A 172 -10.16 4.89 21.67
C ARG A 172 -8.93 4.04 21.97
N SER A 173 -7.75 4.38 21.45
CA SER A 173 -6.54 3.60 21.70
C SER A 173 -5.31 4.48 21.86
N LYS A 174 -5.14 5.03 23.07
CA LYS A 174 -3.91 5.71 23.51
C LYS A 174 -2.67 4.81 23.30
N THR A 175 -2.82 3.50 23.41
CA THR A 175 -1.74 2.51 23.22
C THR A 175 -1.32 2.36 21.75
N ILE A 176 -2.27 2.32 20.81
CA ILE A 176 -1.97 2.25 19.36
C ILE A 176 -1.37 3.57 18.89
N ALA A 177 -1.92 4.71 19.33
CA ALA A 177 -1.38 6.04 19.04
C ALA A 177 0.06 6.20 19.56
N TYR A 178 0.33 5.71 20.77
CA TYR A 178 1.64 5.85 21.42
C TYR A 178 2.72 4.94 20.80
N ASN A 179 2.35 3.76 20.28
CA ASN A 179 3.28 2.74 19.78
C ASN A 179 3.23 2.54 18.26
N MET A 180 2.61 3.43 17.48
CA MET A 180 2.33 3.17 16.06
C MET A 180 3.58 2.86 15.22
N ASN A 181 4.70 3.57 15.41
CA ASN A 181 5.97 3.25 14.75
C ASN A 181 6.50 1.86 15.14
N ARG A 182 6.33 1.47 16.41
CA ARG A 182 6.76 0.18 16.93
C ARG A 182 5.86 -0.95 16.42
N ILE A 183 4.56 -0.71 16.27
CA ILE A 183 3.60 -1.65 15.67
C ILE A 183 3.93 -1.84 14.19
N ILE A 184 4.11 -0.75 13.44
CA ILE A 184 4.55 -0.78 12.04
C ILE A 184 5.84 -1.59 11.89
N GLY A 185 6.85 -1.27 12.70
CA GLY A 185 8.14 -1.97 12.68
C GLY A 185 8.00 -3.45 13.01
N SER A 186 7.17 -3.80 14.00
CA SER A 186 6.94 -5.20 14.41
C SER A 186 6.25 -6.01 13.31
N VAL A 187 5.21 -5.46 12.67
CA VAL A 187 4.49 -6.12 11.57
C VAL A 187 5.42 -6.39 10.39
N LEU A 188 6.26 -5.41 10.03
CA LEU A 188 7.25 -5.55 8.96
C LEU A 188 8.34 -6.58 9.29
N LEU A 189 8.82 -6.59 10.54
CA LEU A 189 9.81 -7.58 10.99
C LEU A 189 9.25 -9.00 11.00
N ILE A 190 8.02 -9.19 11.47
CA ILE A 190 7.35 -10.50 11.48
C ILE A 190 7.13 -10.98 10.04
N THR A 191 6.68 -10.11 9.14
CA THR A 191 6.51 -10.47 7.73
C THR A 191 7.83 -10.82 7.05
N ALA A 192 8.91 -10.07 7.33
CA ALA A 192 10.25 -10.40 6.84
C ALA A 192 10.75 -11.76 7.38
N LEU A 193 10.56 -12.05 8.67
CA LEU A 193 10.95 -13.32 9.27
C LEU A 193 10.19 -14.49 8.64
N ILE A 194 8.88 -14.37 8.48
CA ILE A 194 8.07 -15.42 7.84
C ILE A 194 8.52 -15.66 6.39
N GLN A 195 8.87 -14.61 5.65
CA GLN A 195 9.38 -14.72 4.28
C GLN A 195 10.79 -15.32 4.22
N PHE A 196 11.62 -15.09 5.24
CA PHE A 196 12.97 -15.66 5.31
C PHE A 196 12.98 -17.16 5.60
N PHE A 197 12.04 -17.66 6.40
CA PHE A 197 11.96 -19.07 6.78
C PHE A 197 11.11 -19.94 5.83
N LYS A 198 10.59 -19.36 4.74
CA LYS A 198 9.72 -20.05 3.77
C LYS A 198 10.44 -20.22 2.44
#